data_AF-A0A1G8SI73-F1
#
_entry.id   AF-A0A1G8SI73-F1
#
_cell.length_a   1.000
_cell.length_b   1.000
_cell.length_c   1.000
_cell.angle_alpha   90.00
_cell.angle_beta   90.00
_cell.angle_gamma   90.00
#
_symmetry.space_group_name_H-M   'P 1'
#
loop_
_entity.id
_entity.type
_entity.pdbx_description
1 polymer ?
#
loop_
_entity_poly.entity_id
_entity_poly.type
_entity_poly.pdbx_seq_one_letter_code
_entity_poly.pdbx_strand_id
1 'polypeptide(L)'
;MNDTSKLEYLIKGIVLLILDTITFLLVFSFWALLNFPVFLWSSSAILLTLMMLNGVILTSRYFIKSFGVGVYSSLLASTLLYYLSTMVFTGATYILIAPKRYVLLFLLITLVYILVVFGLFVSGVTKNQDLVRKEKEKEKMLDLNLLLFRINDNLRKSKDYVDELCYFELSNAYTEMEERIRRSTPFGSTGKPVIENLETKILTKLQEINESISSLQYLEEKVGKDKSIVDALNDVKIFTINREKLNIQ
;
A
#
# COMPACT_ATOMS: atom_id res chain seq x y z
N MET A 1 -17.55 13.95 -4.81
CA MET A 1 -16.23 14.19 -5.44
C MET A 1 -15.73 15.54 -4.94
N ASN A 2 -14.69 15.55 -4.09
CA ASN A 2 -14.22 16.73 -3.35
C ASN A 2 -13.81 17.88 -4.28
N ASP A 3 -14.05 19.15 -3.93
CA ASP A 3 -13.70 20.29 -4.81
C ASP A 3 -12.19 20.39 -5.10
N THR A 4 -11.35 19.95 -4.16
CA THR A 4 -9.90 19.82 -4.37
C THR A 4 -9.54 18.81 -5.47
N SER A 5 -10.35 17.77 -5.68
CA SER A 5 -10.13 16.81 -6.76
C SER A 5 -10.46 17.36 -8.13
N LYS A 6 -11.51 18.19 -8.23
CA LYS A 6 -11.88 18.84 -9.48
C LYS A 6 -10.82 19.85 -9.92
N LEU A 7 -10.31 20.65 -8.97
CA LEU A 7 -9.25 21.62 -9.23
C LEU A 7 -7.98 20.96 -9.77
N GLU A 8 -7.56 19.83 -9.19
CA GLU A 8 -6.37 19.09 -9.66
C GLU A 8 -6.53 18.59 -11.11
N TYR A 9 -7.70 18.04 -11.46
CA TYR A 9 -7.97 17.60 -12.84
C TYR A 9 -8.02 18.77 -13.82
N LEU A 10 -8.58 19.91 -13.42
CA LEU A 10 -8.60 21.11 -14.24
C LEU A 10 -7.19 21.64 -14.52
N ILE A 11 -6.34 21.74 -13.49
CA ILE A 11 -4.94 22.18 -13.65
C ILE A 11 -4.20 21.23 -14.59
N LYS A 12 -4.33 19.91 -14.39
CA LYS A 12 -3.72 18.91 -15.29
C LYS A 12 -4.23 19.07 -16.73
N GLY A 13 -5.55 19.21 -16.90
CA GLY A 13 -6.15 19.40 -18.22
C GLY A 13 -5.60 20.63 -18.94
N ILE A 14 -5.48 21.76 -18.23
CA ILE A 14 -4.91 23.00 -18.80
C ILE A 14 -3.44 22.81 -19.20
N VAL A 15 -2.63 22.22 -18.31
CA VAL A 15 -1.20 21.97 -18.59
C VAL A 15 -1.02 21.04 -19.79
N LEU A 16 -1.80 19.96 -19.86
CA LEU A 16 -1.78 19.03 -20.98
C LEU A 16 -2.23 19.70 -22.28
N LEU A 17 -3.27 20.54 -22.23
CA LEU A 17 -3.77 21.26 -23.40
C LEU A 17 -2.73 22.25 -23.94
N ILE A 18 -2.02 22.95 -23.06
CA ILE A 18 -0.90 23.83 -23.44
C ILE A 18 0.20 23.01 -24.12
N LEU A 19 0.58 21.88 -23.53
CA LEU A 19 1.60 20.98 -24.09
C LEU A 19 1.18 20.46 -25.47
N ASP A 20 -0.05 19.97 -25.61
CA ASP A 20 -0.60 19.49 -26.88
C ASP A 20 -0.57 20.61 -27.93
N THR A 21 -1.04 21.81 -27.58
CA THR A 21 -1.06 22.98 -28.48
C THR A 21 0.33 23.35 -28.98
N ILE A 22 1.33 23.42 -28.07
CA ILE A 22 2.72 23.71 -28.44
C ILE A 22 3.27 22.62 -29.36
N THR A 23 2.97 21.35 -29.06
CA THR A 23 3.45 20.21 -29.85
C THR A 23 2.84 20.22 -31.25
N PHE A 24 1.53 20.46 -31.36
CA PHE A 24 0.86 20.62 -32.66
C PHE A 24 1.45 21.78 -33.46
N LEU A 25 1.67 22.93 -32.83
CA LEU A 25 2.26 24.09 -33.50
C LEU A 25 3.67 23.78 -34.00
N LEU A 26 4.50 23.11 -33.20
CA LEU A 26 5.86 22.75 -33.60
C LEU A 26 5.87 21.75 -34.77
N VAL A 27 5.04 20.70 -34.71
CA VAL A 27 4.96 19.66 -35.76
C VAL A 27 4.38 20.21 -37.06
N PHE A 28 3.29 20.99 -37.00
CA PHE A 28 2.64 21.49 -38.20
C PHE A 28 3.31 22.73 -38.81
N SER A 29 3.91 23.62 -38.02
CA SER A 29 4.57 24.81 -38.56
C SER A 29 5.96 24.52 -39.12
N PHE A 30 6.77 23.70 -38.45
CA PHE A 30 8.16 23.45 -38.88
C PHE A 30 8.30 22.21 -39.77
N TRP A 31 7.57 21.13 -39.51
CA TRP A 31 7.89 19.82 -40.14
C TRP A 31 6.99 19.45 -41.32
N ALA A 32 5.75 19.95 -41.35
CA ALA A 32 4.84 19.74 -42.48
C ALA A 32 5.39 20.27 -43.82
N LEU A 33 6.27 21.28 -43.77
CA LEU A 33 6.85 21.93 -44.95
C LEU A 33 8.03 21.16 -45.56
N LEU A 34 8.64 20.21 -44.84
CA LEU A 34 9.94 19.62 -45.21
C LEU A 34 9.86 18.29 -45.97
N ASN A 35 8.91 17.40 -45.63
CA ASN A 35 8.83 16.08 -46.28
C ASN A 35 7.46 15.39 -46.08
N PHE A 36 6.59 15.47 -47.08
CA PHE A 36 5.22 14.92 -47.05
C PHE A 36 5.13 13.39 -46.77
N PRO A 37 6.03 12.52 -47.31
CA PRO A 37 5.92 11.07 -47.10
C PRO A 37 6.21 10.59 -45.67
N VAL A 38 7.05 11.32 -44.93
CA VAL A 38 7.38 11.02 -43.51
C VAL A 38 6.36 11.64 -42.57
N PHE A 39 5.70 12.72 -43.02
CA PHE A 39 4.78 13.51 -42.23
C PHE A 39 3.67 12.72 -41.56
N LEU A 40 2.99 11.86 -42.31
CA LEU A 40 1.87 11.07 -41.77
C LEU A 40 2.33 10.16 -40.62
N TRP A 41 3.42 9.41 -40.85
CA TRP A 41 3.97 8.46 -39.88
C TRP A 41 4.51 9.16 -38.63
N SER A 42 5.20 10.27 -38.83
CA SER A 42 5.73 11.07 -37.72
C SER A 42 4.63 11.70 -36.88
N SER A 43 3.56 12.17 -37.50
CA SER A 43 2.42 12.75 -36.81
C SER A 43 1.71 11.68 -35.97
N SER A 44 1.49 10.47 -36.52
CA SER A 44 0.94 9.34 -35.76
C SER A 44 1.82 8.94 -34.57
N ALA A 45 3.14 8.91 -34.75
CA ALA A 45 4.08 8.61 -33.67
C ALA A 45 3.97 9.62 -32.52
N ILE A 46 3.99 10.93 -32.84
CA ILE A 46 3.90 11.99 -31.85
C ILE A 46 2.54 11.97 -31.14
N LEU A 47 1.45 11.84 -31.89
CA LEU A 47 0.10 11.73 -31.32
C LEU A 47 -0.02 10.52 -30.38
N LEU A 48 0.56 9.38 -30.74
CA LEU A 48 0.58 8.20 -29.88
C LEU A 48 1.33 8.50 -28.57
N THR A 49 2.50 9.14 -28.65
CA THR A 49 3.28 9.47 -27.45
C THR A 49 2.61 10.52 -26.56
N LEU A 50 1.95 11.52 -27.15
CA LEU A 50 1.12 12.50 -26.42
C LEU A 50 -0.05 11.82 -25.75
N MET A 51 -0.77 10.94 -26.45
CA MET A 51 -1.88 10.18 -25.88
C MET A 51 -1.42 9.33 -24.69
N MET A 52 -0.26 8.68 -24.78
CA MET A 52 0.32 7.93 -23.65
C MET A 52 0.67 8.84 -22.48
N LEU A 53 1.32 9.99 -22.73
CA LEU A 53 1.69 10.96 -21.69
C LEU A 53 0.45 11.54 -20.98
N ASN A 54 -0.56 11.93 -21.75
CA ASN A 54 -1.84 12.41 -21.25
C ASN A 54 -2.53 11.33 -20.42
N GLY A 55 -2.53 10.08 -20.91
CA GLY A 55 -3.05 8.93 -20.18
C GLY A 55 -2.38 8.74 -18.81
N VAL A 56 -1.04 8.77 -18.75
CA VAL A 56 -0.28 8.61 -17.50
C VAL A 56 -0.58 9.76 -16.52
N ILE A 57 -0.60 11.01 -16.99
CA ILE A 57 -0.84 12.19 -16.12
C ILE A 57 -2.27 12.22 -15.58
N LEU A 58 -3.27 11.89 -16.41
CA LEU A 58 -4.67 11.87 -16.01
C LEU A 58 -4.97 10.72 -15.05
N THR A 59 -4.35 9.56 -15.24
CA THR A 59 -4.54 8.38 -14.38
C THR A 59 -3.68 8.38 -13.12
N SER A 60 -2.95 9.48 -12.83
CA SER A 60 -1.99 9.52 -11.74
C SER A 60 -2.55 9.11 -10.37
N ARG A 61 -3.77 9.53 -10.04
CA ARG A 61 -4.40 9.20 -8.75
C ARG A 61 -4.60 7.69 -8.58
N TYR A 62 -5.04 7.03 -9.65
CA TYR A 62 -5.24 5.59 -9.65
C TYR A 62 -3.90 4.85 -9.52
N PHE A 63 -2.88 5.26 -10.28
CA PHE A 63 -1.55 4.65 -10.22
C PHE A 63 -0.85 4.90 -8.89
N ILE A 64 -0.93 6.11 -8.33
CA ILE A 64 -0.35 6.44 -7.02
C ILE A 64 -1.04 5.63 -5.92
N LYS A 65 -2.37 5.48 -5.98
CA LYS A 65 -3.09 4.67 -5.00
C LYS A 65 -2.72 3.19 -5.10
N SER A 66 -2.62 2.66 -6.32
CA SER A 66 -2.44 1.23 -6.55
C SER A 66 -0.97 0.77 -6.43
N PHE A 67 -0.01 1.62 -6.79
CA PHE A 67 1.41 1.24 -6.90
C PHE A 67 2.36 2.17 -6.11
N GLY A 68 1.82 3.25 -5.54
CA GLY A 68 2.58 4.24 -4.80
C GLY A 68 3.27 5.28 -5.68
N VAL A 69 3.71 6.37 -5.03
CA VAL A 69 4.30 7.55 -5.70
C VAL A 69 5.55 7.21 -6.51
N GLY A 70 6.43 6.33 -6.00
CA GLY A 70 7.70 6.00 -6.66
C GLY A 70 7.54 5.27 -8.00
N VAL A 71 6.60 4.33 -8.12
CA VAL A 71 6.35 3.63 -9.41
C VAL A 71 5.73 4.59 -10.41
N TYR A 72 4.81 5.43 -9.95
CA TYR A 72 4.20 6.47 -10.77
C TYR A 72 5.22 7.50 -11.28
N SER A 73 6.14 7.98 -10.42
CA SER A 73 7.15 8.96 -10.84
C SER A 73 8.11 8.36 -11.88
N SER A 74 8.51 7.10 -11.73
CA SER A 74 9.31 6.38 -12.74
C SER A 74 8.55 6.19 -14.04
N LEU A 75 7.24 5.88 -13.99
CA LEU A 75 6.40 5.76 -15.18
C LEU A 75 6.28 7.11 -15.90
N LEU A 76 6.02 8.19 -15.16
CA LEU A 76 5.92 9.56 -15.70
C LEU A 76 7.25 10.00 -16.33
N ALA A 77 8.37 9.81 -15.64
CA ALA A 77 9.70 10.14 -16.16
C ALA A 77 10.03 9.35 -17.42
N SER A 78 9.72 8.05 -17.44
CA SER A 78 9.96 7.18 -18.60
C SER A 78 9.09 7.60 -19.80
N THR A 79 7.83 7.98 -19.56
CA THR A 79 6.90 8.45 -20.60
C THR A 79 7.31 9.82 -21.15
N LEU A 80 7.77 10.73 -20.29
CA LEU A 80 8.32 12.02 -20.70
C LEU A 80 9.59 11.85 -21.54
N LEU A 81 10.51 10.98 -21.11
CA LEU A 81 11.74 10.69 -21.85
C LEU A 81 11.45 10.04 -23.20
N TYR A 82 10.46 9.13 -23.26
CA TYR A 82 9.98 8.54 -24.50
C TYR A 82 9.36 9.57 -25.46
N TYR A 83 8.52 10.47 -24.94
CA TYR A 83 7.96 11.60 -25.70
C TYR A 83 9.08 12.50 -26.27
N LEU A 84 10.00 12.96 -25.43
CA LEU A 84 11.12 13.83 -25.85
C LEU A 84 12.02 13.14 -26.88
N SER A 85 12.30 11.84 -26.68
CA SER A 85 13.09 11.04 -27.63
C SER A 85 12.38 10.95 -28.97
N THR A 86 11.06 10.77 -28.98
CA THR A 86 10.26 10.72 -30.21
C THR A 86 10.27 12.06 -30.93
N MET A 87 10.18 13.18 -30.21
CA MET A 87 10.30 14.52 -30.80
C MET A 87 11.68 14.75 -31.42
N VAL A 88 12.76 14.51 -30.68
CA VAL A 88 14.13 14.70 -31.19
C VAL A 88 14.41 13.78 -32.38
N PHE A 89 14.06 12.50 -32.27
CA PHE A 89 14.26 11.52 -33.33
C PHE A 89 13.49 11.88 -34.59
N THR A 90 12.25 12.34 -34.44
CA THR A 90 11.45 12.79 -35.56
C THR A 90 12.07 14.01 -36.24
N GLY A 91 12.50 15.02 -35.48
CA GLY A 91 13.20 16.18 -36.04
C GLY A 91 14.47 15.82 -36.82
N ALA A 92 15.28 14.89 -36.29
CA ALA A 92 16.48 14.39 -36.97
C ALA A 92 16.14 13.61 -38.26
N THR A 93 15.01 12.88 -38.27
CA THR A 93 14.59 12.06 -39.40
C THR A 93 14.28 12.90 -40.63
N TYR A 94 13.66 14.07 -40.47
CA TYR A 94 13.36 14.99 -41.57
C TYR A 94 14.60 15.46 -42.34
N ILE A 95 15.77 15.42 -41.69
CA ILE A 95 17.05 15.88 -42.28
C ILE A 95 17.86 14.71 -42.82
N LEU A 96 17.82 13.53 -42.17
CA LEU A 96 18.85 12.49 -42.34
C LEU A 96 18.36 11.10 -42.76
N ILE A 97 17.07 10.75 -42.60
CA ILE A 97 16.65 9.34 -42.58
C ILE A 97 15.52 9.05 -43.57
N ALA A 98 15.63 7.94 -44.30
CA ALA A 98 14.59 7.46 -45.20
C ALA A 98 13.33 6.97 -44.44
N PRO A 99 12.11 7.16 -44.99
CA PRO A 99 10.85 6.86 -44.30
C PRO A 99 10.73 5.43 -43.74
N LYS A 100 11.21 4.42 -44.49
CA LYS A 100 11.13 3.01 -44.05
C LYS A 100 11.97 2.72 -42.80
N ARG A 101 13.14 3.35 -42.69
CA ARG A 101 14.04 3.17 -41.53
C ARG A 101 13.50 3.87 -40.29
N TYR A 102 12.82 4.99 -40.47
CA TYR A 102 12.12 5.69 -39.39
C TYR A 102 11.09 4.80 -38.71
N VAL A 103 10.18 4.21 -39.49
CA VAL A 103 9.10 3.36 -38.95
C VAL A 103 9.67 2.17 -38.16
N LEU A 104 10.71 1.51 -38.68
CA LEU A 104 11.34 0.38 -38.01
C LEU A 104 11.98 0.79 -36.67
N LEU A 105 12.74 1.89 -36.66
CA LEU A 105 13.39 2.38 -35.44
C LEU A 105 12.36 2.86 -34.41
N PHE A 106 11.30 3.56 -34.86
CA PHE A 106 10.22 3.98 -33.98
C PHE A 106 9.52 2.79 -33.31
N LEU A 107 9.21 1.73 -34.07
CA LEU A 107 8.62 0.51 -33.52
C LEU A 107 9.54 -0.16 -32.50
N LEU A 108 10.85 -0.18 -32.73
CA LEU A 108 11.83 -0.73 -31.80
C LEU A 108 11.89 0.08 -30.50
N ILE A 109 11.93 1.42 -30.58
CA ILE A 109 11.91 2.29 -29.40
C ILE A 109 10.60 2.12 -28.63
N THR A 110 9.48 2.05 -29.34
CA THR A 110 8.15 1.79 -28.74
C THR A 110 8.12 0.46 -28.00
N LEU A 111 8.72 -0.59 -28.58
CA LEU A 111 8.81 -1.90 -27.94
C LEU A 111 9.62 -1.84 -26.64
N VAL A 112 10.78 -1.18 -26.66
CA VAL A 112 11.60 -0.98 -25.45
C VAL A 112 10.82 -0.23 -24.37
N TYR A 113 10.09 0.84 -24.76
CA TYR A 113 9.22 1.56 -23.83
C TYR A 113 8.15 0.67 -23.21
N ILE A 114 7.47 -0.17 -24.02
CA ILE A 114 6.45 -1.11 -23.51
C ILE A 114 7.07 -2.09 -22.50
N LEU A 115 8.29 -2.60 -22.76
CA LEU A 115 8.99 -3.48 -21.81
C LEU A 115 9.31 -2.78 -20.49
N VAL A 116 9.72 -1.51 -20.52
CA VAL A 116 9.95 -0.69 -19.31
C VAL A 116 8.65 -0.52 -18.53
N VAL A 117 7.55 -0.14 -19.19
CA VAL A 117 6.24 0.01 -18.55
C VAL A 117 5.76 -1.31 -17.95
N PHE A 118 5.95 -2.42 -18.65
CA PHE A 118 5.61 -3.75 -18.14
C PHE A 118 6.43 -4.12 -16.90
N GLY A 119 7.74 -3.86 -16.91
CA GLY A 119 8.61 -4.07 -15.75
C GLY A 119 8.17 -3.24 -14.53
N LEU A 120 7.81 -1.96 -14.75
CA LEU A 120 7.26 -1.11 -13.70
C LEU A 120 5.92 -1.62 -13.17
N PHE A 121 5.06 -2.16 -14.05
CA PHE A 121 3.78 -2.74 -13.64
C PHE A 121 3.98 -3.97 -12.74
N VAL A 122 4.85 -4.90 -13.13
CA VAL A 122 5.17 -6.08 -12.32
C VAL A 122 5.74 -5.68 -10.96
N SER A 123 6.67 -4.72 -10.93
CA SER A 123 7.24 -4.16 -9.69
C SER A 123 6.19 -3.43 -8.83
N GLY A 124 5.21 -2.79 -9.46
CA GLY A 124 4.09 -2.17 -8.77
C GLY A 124 3.18 -3.19 -8.08
N VAL A 125 2.84 -4.28 -8.76
CA VAL A 125 1.94 -5.31 -8.21
C VAL A 125 2.49 -5.92 -6.92
N THR A 126 3.78 -6.23 -6.87
CA THR A 126 4.42 -6.75 -5.64
C THR A 126 4.36 -5.73 -4.50
N LYS A 127 4.60 -4.45 -4.79
CA LYS A 127 4.49 -3.38 -3.80
C LYS A 127 3.05 -3.18 -3.28
N ASN A 128 2.04 -3.35 -4.13
CA ASN A 128 0.64 -3.26 -3.70
C ASN A 128 0.30 -4.37 -2.69
N GLN A 129 0.80 -5.58 -2.91
CA GLN A 129 0.64 -6.69 -1.96
C GLN A 129 1.28 -6.35 -0.59
N ASP A 130 2.46 -5.71 -0.59
CA ASP A 130 3.10 -5.25 0.64
C ASP A 130 2.30 -4.15 1.35
N LEU A 131 1.69 -3.22 0.61
CA LEU A 131 0.84 -2.18 1.17
C LEU A 131 -0.41 -2.77 1.83
N VAL A 132 -1.10 -3.69 1.14
CA VAL A 132 -2.26 -4.40 1.68
C VAL A 132 -1.90 -5.18 2.96
N ARG A 133 -0.73 -5.83 2.97
CA ARG A 133 -0.23 -6.53 4.16
C ARG A 133 0.01 -5.59 5.33
N LYS A 134 0.62 -4.42 5.09
CA LYS A 134 0.84 -3.38 6.12
C LYS A 134 -0.46 -2.80 6.65
N GLU A 135 -1.47 -2.61 5.80
CA GLU A 135 -2.79 -2.17 6.24
C GLU A 135 -3.46 -3.21 7.14
N LYS A 136 -3.43 -4.50 6.75
CA LYS A 136 -3.94 -5.62 7.56
C LYS A 136 -3.21 -5.74 8.91
N GLU A 137 -1.89 -5.54 8.92
CA GLU A 137 -1.09 -5.50 10.15
C GLU A 137 -1.52 -4.36 11.06
N LYS A 138 -1.71 -3.15 10.51
CA LYS A 138 -2.14 -1.98 11.28
C LYS A 138 -3.55 -2.16 11.87
N GLU A 139 -4.48 -2.74 11.11
CA GLU A 139 -5.83 -3.05 11.55
C GLU A 139 -5.83 -4.03 12.73
N LYS A 140 -5.16 -5.19 12.56
CA LYS A 140 -5.04 -6.20 13.63
C LYS A 140 -4.38 -5.64 14.90
N MET A 141 -3.35 -4.81 14.74
CA MET A 141 -2.68 -4.16 15.87
C MET A 141 -3.59 -3.16 16.57
N LEU A 142 -4.43 -2.43 15.84
CA LEU A 142 -5.41 -1.52 16.43
C LEU A 142 -6.43 -2.30 17.27
N ASP A 143 -6.99 -3.38 16.73
CA ASP A 143 -7.97 -4.23 17.43
C ASP A 143 -7.39 -4.85 18.69
N LEU A 144 -6.16 -5.35 18.62
CA LEU A 144 -5.44 -5.90 19.77
C LEU A 144 -5.22 -4.85 20.85
N ASN A 145 -4.78 -3.64 20.47
CA ASN A 145 -4.57 -2.54 21.42
C ASN A 145 -5.88 -2.11 22.10
N LEU A 146 -6.99 -2.05 21.35
CA LEU A 146 -8.31 -1.76 21.90
C LEU A 146 -8.76 -2.85 22.88
N LEU A 147 -8.50 -4.12 22.58
CA LEU A 147 -8.82 -5.23 23.48
C LEU A 147 -7.99 -5.19 24.77
N LEU A 148 -6.68 -4.98 24.68
CA LEU A 148 -5.82 -4.81 25.86
C LEU A 148 -6.27 -3.63 26.72
N PHE A 149 -6.63 -2.50 26.09
CA PHE A 149 -7.17 -1.35 26.81
C PHE A 149 -8.46 -1.68 27.56
N ARG A 150 -9.39 -2.42 26.94
CA ARG A 150 -10.64 -2.87 27.60
C ARG A 150 -10.36 -3.81 28.77
N ILE A 151 -9.44 -4.76 28.61
CA ILE A 151 -9.03 -5.67 29.69
C ILE A 151 -8.49 -4.87 30.86
N ASN A 152 -7.59 -3.91 30.61
CA ASN A 152 -7.02 -3.06 31.66
C ASN A 152 -8.09 -2.21 32.38
N ASP A 153 -9.02 -1.62 31.62
CA ASP A 153 -10.13 -0.85 32.21
C ASP A 153 -11.04 -1.73 33.09
N ASN A 154 -11.40 -2.92 32.60
CA ASN A 154 -12.21 -3.87 33.34
C ASN A 154 -11.50 -4.40 34.58
N LEU A 155 -10.18 -4.63 34.49
CA LEU A 155 -9.35 -5.04 35.62
C LEU A 155 -9.30 -3.94 36.69
N ARG A 156 -9.10 -2.68 36.30
CA ARG A 156 -9.12 -1.56 37.25
C ARG A 156 -10.47 -1.44 37.96
N LYS A 157 -11.58 -1.66 37.24
CA LYS A 157 -12.93 -1.65 37.81
C LYS A 157 -13.18 -2.85 38.72
N SER A 158 -12.56 -4.01 38.48
CA SER A 158 -12.71 -5.19 39.34
C SER A 158 -11.96 -5.08 40.67
N LYS A 159 -11.13 -4.05 40.88
CA LYS A 159 -10.35 -3.85 42.11
C LYS A 159 -11.20 -3.86 43.38
N ASP A 160 -12.37 -3.23 43.34
CA ASP A 160 -13.26 -3.12 44.50
C ASP A 160 -14.07 -4.40 44.76
N TYR A 161 -14.01 -5.37 43.83
CA TYR A 161 -14.81 -6.59 43.84
C TYR A 161 -13.98 -7.85 44.12
N VAL A 162 -12.65 -7.77 44.05
CA VAL A 162 -11.72 -8.89 44.20
C VAL A 162 -10.84 -8.65 45.44
N ASP A 163 -10.41 -9.74 46.09
CA ASP A 163 -9.47 -9.63 47.22
C ASP A 163 -8.15 -8.98 46.79
N GLU A 164 -7.50 -8.24 47.70
CA GLU A 164 -6.32 -7.43 47.37
C GLU A 164 -5.15 -8.27 46.84
N LEU A 165 -4.95 -9.47 47.42
CA LEU A 165 -3.94 -10.43 46.96
C LEU A 165 -4.27 -10.96 45.56
N CYS A 166 -5.52 -11.34 45.30
CA CYS A 166 -5.96 -11.85 44.00
C CYS A 166 -5.88 -10.77 42.91
N TYR A 167 -6.25 -9.53 43.23
CA TYR A 167 -6.11 -8.38 42.34
C TYR A 167 -4.64 -8.12 41.98
N PHE A 168 -3.74 -8.21 42.96
CA PHE A 168 -2.30 -8.04 42.71
C PHE A 168 -1.75 -9.11 41.76
N GLU A 169 -2.12 -10.38 41.96
CA GLU A 169 -1.72 -11.47 41.06
C GLU A 169 -2.24 -11.28 39.63
N LEU A 170 -3.51 -10.92 39.48
CA LEU A 170 -4.13 -10.61 38.18
C LEU A 170 -3.45 -9.43 37.49
N SER A 171 -3.19 -8.35 38.22
CA SER A 171 -2.53 -7.15 37.70
C SER A 171 -1.10 -7.45 37.23
N ASN A 172 -0.35 -8.26 37.97
CA ASN A 172 0.99 -8.66 37.57
C ASN A 172 0.96 -9.56 36.34
N ALA A 173 0.11 -10.59 36.32
CA ALA A 173 -0.03 -11.49 35.18
C ALA A 173 -0.45 -10.74 33.91
N TYR A 174 -1.38 -9.79 34.03
CA TYR A 174 -1.79 -8.92 32.93
C TYR A 174 -0.63 -8.04 32.43
N THR A 175 0.10 -7.40 33.35
CA THR A 175 1.23 -6.52 32.99
C THR A 175 2.32 -7.29 32.24
N GLU A 176 2.70 -8.48 32.72
CA GLU A 176 3.68 -9.32 32.06
C GLU A 176 3.23 -9.79 30.67
N MET A 177 1.96 -10.15 30.54
CA MET A 177 1.34 -10.55 29.28
C MET A 177 1.31 -9.38 28.29
N GLU A 178 0.88 -8.20 28.73
CA GLU A 178 0.85 -6.98 27.92
C GLU A 178 2.25 -6.60 27.44
N GLU A 179 3.23 -6.56 28.34
CA GLU A 179 4.62 -6.27 27.98
C GLU A 179 5.13 -7.26 26.93
N ARG A 180 4.81 -8.55 27.09
CA ARG A 180 5.23 -9.57 26.14
C ARG A 180 4.59 -9.37 24.78
N ILE A 181 3.29 -9.07 24.72
CA ILE A 181 2.59 -8.77 23.46
C ILE A 181 3.17 -7.51 22.80
N ARG A 182 3.43 -6.45 23.56
CA ARG A 182 4.01 -5.20 23.01
C ARG A 182 5.42 -5.38 22.46
N ARG A 183 6.22 -6.26 23.06
CA ARG A 183 7.58 -6.60 22.59
C ARG A 183 7.59 -7.60 21.44
N SER A 184 6.48 -8.27 21.19
CA SER A 184 6.38 -9.30 20.15
C SER A 184 6.28 -8.70 18.74
N THR A 185 6.54 -9.53 17.73
CA THR A 185 6.41 -9.12 16.33
C THR A 185 4.97 -8.68 16.01
N PRO A 186 4.72 -7.64 15.19
CA PRO A 186 3.38 -7.15 14.93
C PRO A 186 2.43 -8.24 14.42
N PHE A 187 1.18 -8.22 14.88
CA PHE A 187 0.16 -9.17 14.43
C PHE A 187 -0.21 -8.88 12.97
N GLY A 188 -0.35 -9.91 12.14
CA GLY A 188 -0.58 -9.78 10.71
C GLY A 188 0.68 -9.51 9.90
N SER A 189 1.85 -9.42 10.56
CA SER A 189 3.13 -9.24 9.87
C SER A 189 3.52 -10.44 9.01
N THR A 190 2.93 -11.62 9.21
CA THR A 190 3.21 -12.84 8.42
C THR A 190 1.98 -13.43 7.76
N GLY A 191 2.16 -13.98 6.55
CA GLY A 191 1.12 -14.72 5.82
C GLY A 191 1.17 -16.24 6.02
N LYS A 192 1.91 -16.73 7.03
CA LYS A 192 1.99 -18.17 7.32
C LYS A 192 0.70 -18.60 8.03
N PRO A 193 -0.09 -19.57 7.51
CA PRO A 193 -1.36 -19.97 8.10
C PRO A 193 -1.26 -20.42 9.56
N VAL A 194 -0.14 -21.04 9.93
CA VAL A 194 0.14 -21.49 11.29
C VAL A 194 0.26 -20.31 12.27
N ILE A 195 0.89 -19.21 11.83
CA ILE A 195 1.03 -18.00 12.64
C ILE A 195 -0.30 -17.27 12.73
N GLU A 196 -1.04 -17.14 11.61
CA GLU A 196 -2.38 -16.53 11.63
C GLU A 196 -3.34 -17.28 12.58
N ASN A 197 -3.31 -18.61 12.59
CA ASN A 197 -4.10 -19.40 13.55
C ASN A 197 -3.72 -19.15 15.01
N LEU A 198 -2.43 -18.94 15.31
CA LEU A 198 -1.99 -18.58 16.66
C LEU A 198 -2.42 -17.16 17.05
N GLU A 199 -2.34 -16.21 16.13
CA GLU A 199 -2.85 -14.85 16.34
C GLU A 199 -4.34 -14.85 16.66
N THR A 200 -5.14 -15.60 15.90
CA THR A 200 -6.58 -15.75 16.16
C THR A 200 -6.83 -16.38 17.53
N LYS A 201 -6.10 -17.46 17.89
CA LYS A 201 -6.22 -18.08 19.22
C LYS A 201 -5.89 -17.10 20.36
N ILE A 202 -4.85 -16.27 20.19
CA ILE A 202 -4.50 -15.24 21.18
C ILE A 202 -5.64 -14.24 21.32
N LEU A 203 -6.20 -13.76 20.21
CA LEU A 203 -7.32 -12.80 20.23
C LEU A 203 -8.56 -13.39 20.89
N THR A 204 -8.95 -14.62 20.54
CA THR A 204 -10.09 -15.29 21.16
C THR A 204 -9.89 -15.47 22.66
N LYS A 205 -8.71 -15.92 23.11
CA LYS A 205 -8.43 -16.04 24.54
C LYS A 205 -8.45 -14.70 25.26
N LEU A 206 -7.94 -13.63 24.66
CA LEU A 206 -8.01 -12.28 25.25
C LEU A 206 -9.47 -11.79 25.36
N GLN A 207 -10.34 -12.13 24.42
CA GLN A 207 -11.77 -11.84 24.51
C GLN A 207 -12.43 -12.62 25.66
N GLU A 208 -12.16 -13.92 25.78
CA GLU A 208 -12.64 -14.75 26.89
C GLU A 208 -12.18 -14.22 28.26
N ILE A 209 -10.91 -13.79 28.35
CA ILE A 209 -10.35 -13.16 29.56
C ILE A 209 -11.09 -11.85 29.88
N ASN A 210 -11.32 -11.00 28.87
CA ASN A 210 -12.03 -9.75 29.05
C ASN A 210 -13.46 -9.96 29.58
N GLU A 211 -14.18 -10.95 29.03
CA GLU A 211 -15.51 -11.34 29.49
C GLU A 211 -15.48 -11.90 30.91
N SER A 212 -14.50 -12.75 31.22
CA SER A 212 -14.31 -13.34 32.54
C SER A 212 -14.04 -12.27 33.60
N ILE A 213 -13.16 -11.30 33.34
CA ILE A 213 -12.88 -10.17 34.24
C ILE A 213 -14.13 -9.29 34.40
N SER A 214 -14.88 -9.04 33.32
CA SER A 214 -16.14 -8.29 33.40
C SER A 214 -17.16 -9.00 34.29
N SER A 215 -17.20 -10.33 34.24
CA SER A 215 -18.12 -11.14 35.06
C SER A 215 -17.81 -11.14 36.56
N LEU A 216 -16.56 -10.81 36.95
CA LEU A 216 -16.17 -10.67 38.36
C LEU A 216 -16.93 -9.56 39.09
N GLN A 217 -17.47 -8.58 38.34
CA GLN A 217 -18.28 -7.49 38.89
C GLN A 217 -19.69 -7.95 39.30
N TYR A 218 -20.16 -9.10 38.79
CA TYR A 218 -21.58 -9.51 38.88
C TYR A 218 -21.82 -10.80 39.67
N LEU A 219 -20.78 -11.57 40.02
CA LEU A 219 -20.94 -12.91 40.59
C LEU A 219 -20.47 -13.00 42.06
N GLU A 220 -21.39 -13.41 42.95
CA GLU A 220 -21.13 -13.77 44.36
C GLU A 220 -20.27 -15.05 44.50
N GLU A 221 -20.15 -15.85 43.44
CA GLU A 221 -19.36 -17.08 43.41
C GLU A 221 -17.90 -16.78 43.01
N LYS A 222 -17.14 -16.22 43.96
CA LYS A 222 -15.77 -15.69 43.80
C LYS A 222 -14.65 -16.75 43.87
N VAL A 223 -14.94 -17.96 44.33
CA VAL A 223 -13.89 -18.92 44.68
C VAL A 223 -13.37 -19.65 43.43
N GLY A 224 -12.20 -19.25 42.95
CA GLY A 224 -11.41 -19.98 41.93
C GLY A 224 -11.43 -19.40 40.52
N LYS A 225 -12.32 -18.45 40.21
CA LYS A 225 -12.34 -17.78 38.89
C LYS A 225 -11.11 -16.91 38.67
N ASP A 226 -10.62 -16.23 39.70
CA ASP A 226 -9.44 -15.36 39.61
C ASP A 226 -8.20 -16.15 39.18
N LYS A 227 -8.01 -17.34 39.76
CA LYS A 227 -6.91 -18.25 39.40
C LYS A 227 -7.01 -18.75 37.96
N SER A 228 -8.22 -19.05 37.49
CA SER A 228 -8.44 -19.44 36.09
C SER A 228 -8.11 -18.32 35.10
N ILE A 229 -8.37 -17.06 35.48
CA ILE A 229 -8.04 -15.88 34.67
C ILE A 229 -6.53 -15.65 34.65
N VAL A 230 -5.83 -15.81 35.78
CA VAL A 230 -4.37 -15.76 35.85
C VAL A 230 -3.74 -16.83 34.96
N ASP A 231 -4.24 -18.07 35.02
CA ASP A 231 -3.75 -19.16 34.16
C ASP A 231 -4.01 -18.86 32.67
N ALA A 232 -5.17 -18.29 32.33
CA ALA A 232 -5.48 -17.89 30.97
C ALA A 232 -4.57 -16.75 30.45
N LEU A 233 -4.22 -15.78 31.29
CA LEU A 233 -3.24 -14.73 30.97
C LEU A 233 -1.85 -15.32 30.71
N ASN A 234 -1.43 -16.28 31.53
CA ASN A 234 -0.17 -17.01 31.35
C ASN A 234 -0.15 -17.84 30.07
N ASP A 235 -1.25 -18.49 29.72
CA ASP A 235 -1.41 -19.21 28.45
C ASP A 235 -1.23 -18.27 27.25
N VAL A 236 -1.84 -17.08 27.27
CA VAL A 236 -1.69 -16.08 26.21
C VAL A 236 -0.23 -15.64 26.07
N LYS A 237 0.48 -15.46 27.18
CA LYS A 237 1.93 -15.18 27.19
C LYS A 237 2.72 -16.31 26.52
N ILE A 238 2.41 -17.57 26.82
CA ILE A 238 3.03 -18.75 26.20
C ILE A 238 2.74 -18.81 24.70
N PHE A 239 1.50 -18.58 24.28
CA PHE A 239 1.15 -18.52 22.84
C PHE A 239 1.90 -17.41 22.11
N THR A 240 2.08 -16.27 22.74
CA THR A 240 2.87 -15.14 22.19
C THR A 240 4.33 -15.54 21.99
N ILE A 241 4.95 -16.23 22.97
CA ILE A 241 6.31 -16.75 22.86
C ILE A 241 6.43 -17.78 21.71
N ASN A 242 5.48 -18.70 21.61
CA ASN A 242 5.48 -19.72 20.56
C ASN A 242 5.31 -19.10 19.17
N ARG A 243 4.50 -18.04 19.05
CA ARG A 243 4.37 -17.27 17.81
C ARG A 243 5.70 -16.68 17.37
N GLU A 244 6.44 -16.05 18.29
CA GLU A 244 7.75 -15.48 17.99
C GLU A 244 8.74 -16.53 17.49
N LYS A 245 8.79 -17.71 18.14
CA LYS A 245 9.66 -18.81 17.72
C LYS A 245 9.38 -19.27 16.29
N LEU A 246 8.10 -19.36 15.92
CA LEU A 246 7.67 -19.75 14.57
C LEU A 246 7.91 -18.65 13.52
N ASN A 247 8.07 -17.39 13.95
CA ASN A 247 8.36 -16.28 13.05
C ASN A 247 9.86 -16.21 12.70
N ILE A 248 10.74 -16.72 13.58
CA ILE A 248 12.20 -16.76 13.38
C ILE A 248 12.63 -17.94 12.48
N GLN A 249 11.83 -19.01 12.41
CA GLN A 249 12.04 -20.18 11.56
C GLN A 249 11.49 -19.98 10.14
#